data_AF-A0A9J6DQI1-F1
#
_entry.id   AF-A0A9J6DQI1-F1
#
_cell.length_a   1.000
_cell.length_b   1.000
_cell.length_c   1.000
_cell.angle_alpha   90.00
_cell.angle_beta   90.00
_cell.angle_gamma   90.00
#
_symmetry.space_group_name_H-M   'P 1'
#
loop_
_entity.id
_entity.type
_entity.pdbx_description
1 polymer ?
#
loop_
_entity_poly.entity_id
_entity_poly.type
_entity_poly.pdbx_seq_one_letter_code
_entity_poly.pdbx_strand_id
1 'polypeptide(L)'
;MLKLGRRASLNYSCQFYFQVVVLSVGSNNNTSPPEAVAEGIVTCTTAIKSRLPEAQVVVLKLLPCGQHPNSQRDRRRQINELLAKALKGQPQVQLVDLDPGLVRPDGTIGYHDMFDFLHLSRQGYVSTFEPLADLVAQLLREAAGAGDTPVAAS
;
A
#
# COMPACT_ATOMS: atom_id res chain seq x y z
N MET A 1 23.04 -50.29 -22.34
CA MET A 1 21.68 -49.80 -22.05
C MET A 1 21.81 -48.51 -21.24
N LEU A 2 22.00 -47.36 -21.90
CA LEU A 2 22.07 -46.05 -21.22
C LEU A 2 20.64 -45.57 -20.92
N LYS A 3 20.32 -45.35 -19.64
CA LYS A 3 19.10 -44.62 -19.26
C LYS A 3 19.31 -43.13 -19.56
N LEU A 4 18.59 -42.63 -20.55
CA LEU A 4 18.48 -41.19 -20.84
C LEU A 4 17.97 -40.48 -19.57
N GLY A 5 18.80 -39.59 -19.01
CA GLY A 5 18.39 -38.65 -17.98
C GLY A 5 17.29 -37.74 -18.52
N ARG A 6 16.23 -37.57 -17.71
CA ARG A 6 15.13 -36.64 -18.03
C ARG A 6 15.72 -35.24 -18.16
N ARG A 7 15.59 -34.65 -19.35
CA ARG A 7 15.87 -33.24 -19.61
C ARG A 7 14.99 -32.41 -18.67
N ALA A 8 15.61 -31.66 -17.77
CA ALA A 8 14.95 -30.55 -17.10
C ALA A 8 14.57 -29.54 -18.19
N SER A 9 13.28 -29.40 -18.46
CA SER A 9 12.74 -28.34 -19.32
C SER A 9 12.90 -27.04 -18.56
N LEU A 10 13.96 -26.30 -18.83
CA LEU A 10 14.11 -24.91 -18.40
C LEU A 10 13.13 -24.08 -19.23
N ASN A 11 11.90 -23.96 -18.74
CA ASN A 11 10.94 -22.98 -19.23
C ASN A 11 11.40 -21.60 -18.77
N TYR A 12 12.21 -20.93 -19.58
CA TYR A 12 12.46 -19.50 -19.44
C TYR A 12 11.23 -18.72 -19.92
N SER A 13 10.13 -18.80 -19.16
CA SER A 13 9.14 -17.73 -19.16
C SER A 13 9.74 -16.63 -18.30
N CYS A 14 9.93 -15.43 -18.86
CA CYS A 14 10.30 -14.25 -18.09
C CYS A 14 9.08 -13.87 -17.23
N GLN A 15 8.86 -14.61 -16.14
CA GLN A 15 7.82 -14.33 -15.17
C GLN A 15 8.30 -13.14 -14.35
N PHE A 16 7.68 -11.96 -14.53
CA PHE A 16 7.91 -10.85 -13.62
C PHE A 16 7.50 -11.26 -12.21
N TYR A 17 8.49 -11.50 -11.35
CA TYR A 17 8.30 -11.81 -9.94
C TYR A 17 8.22 -10.50 -9.15
N PHE A 18 7.03 -9.91 -9.10
CA PHE A 18 6.77 -8.80 -8.20
C PHE A 18 6.67 -9.32 -6.78
N GLN A 19 7.61 -8.91 -5.92
CA GLN A 19 7.61 -9.32 -4.51
C GLN A 19 6.64 -8.46 -3.68
N VAL A 20 6.54 -7.16 -3.99
CA VAL A 20 5.68 -6.20 -3.29
C VAL A 20 4.92 -5.35 -4.31
N VAL A 21 3.63 -5.14 -4.07
CA VAL A 21 2.78 -4.24 -4.83
C VAL A 21 2.16 -3.22 -3.88
N VAL A 22 2.37 -1.93 -4.13
CA VAL A 22 1.72 -0.85 -3.38
C VAL A 22 0.52 -0.34 -4.17
N LEU A 23 -0.65 -0.33 -3.55
CA LEU A 23 -1.91 0.15 -4.14
C LEU A 23 -2.38 1.42 -3.43
N SER A 24 -2.46 2.52 -4.19
CA SER A 24 -2.90 3.83 -3.71
C SER A 24 -3.91 4.44 -4.68
N VAL A 25 -5.19 4.11 -4.51
CA VAL A 25 -6.29 4.56 -5.37
C VAL A 25 -7.53 4.86 -4.53
N GLY A 26 -8.47 5.64 -5.08
CA GLY A 26 -9.77 5.94 -4.45
C GLY A 26 -10.02 7.42 -4.16
N SER A 27 -8.97 8.23 -3.99
CA SER A 27 -9.12 9.67 -3.64
C SER A 27 -9.87 10.51 -4.69
N ASN A 28 -9.92 10.06 -5.94
CA ASN A 28 -10.55 10.77 -7.06
C ASN A 28 -11.97 10.24 -7.39
N ASN A 29 -12.45 9.20 -6.71
CA ASN A 29 -13.81 8.66 -6.89
C ASN A 29 -14.83 9.54 -6.17
N ASN A 30 -14.96 10.80 -6.58
CA ASN A 30 -15.74 11.82 -5.88
C ASN A 30 -17.26 11.61 -5.99
N THR A 31 -17.72 10.94 -7.05
CA THR A 31 -19.16 10.76 -7.35
C THR A 31 -19.73 9.42 -6.89
N SER A 32 -18.89 8.43 -6.61
CA SER A 32 -19.32 7.11 -6.12
C SER A 32 -19.74 7.19 -4.66
N PRO A 33 -20.51 6.24 -4.10
CA PRO A 33 -20.66 6.14 -2.64
C PRO A 33 -19.38 5.56 -1.98
N PRO A 34 -19.08 5.87 -0.71
CA PRO A 34 -17.92 5.33 0.03
C PRO A 34 -17.78 3.81 -0.05
N GLU A 35 -18.90 3.10 0.02
CA GLU A 35 -18.99 1.64 -0.03
C GLU A 35 -18.48 1.11 -1.38
N ALA A 36 -18.90 1.73 -2.49
CA ALA A 36 -18.44 1.34 -3.82
C ALA A 36 -16.95 1.65 -4.05
N VAL A 37 -16.42 2.71 -3.43
CA VAL A 37 -14.98 2.99 -3.49
C VAL A 37 -14.20 1.92 -2.74
N ALA A 38 -14.62 1.57 -1.52
CA ALA A 38 -13.99 0.52 -0.73
C ALA A 38 -14.07 -0.84 -1.46
N GLU A 39 -15.23 -1.18 -2.02
CA GLU A 39 -15.40 -2.37 -2.84
C GLU A 39 -14.44 -2.39 -4.04
N GLY A 40 -14.34 -1.29 -4.79
CA GLY A 40 -13.43 -1.20 -5.93
C GLY A 40 -11.96 -1.42 -5.56
N ILE A 41 -11.51 -0.86 -4.42
CA ILE A 41 -10.15 -1.08 -3.90
C ILE A 41 -9.94 -2.56 -3.52
N VAL A 42 -10.92 -3.18 -2.88
CA VAL A 42 -10.89 -4.62 -2.56
C VAL A 42 -10.85 -5.45 -3.85
N THR A 43 -11.63 -5.10 -4.87
CA THR A 43 -11.60 -5.77 -6.18
C THR A 43 -10.22 -5.65 -6.83
N CYS A 44 -9.59 -4.48 -6.79
CA CYS A 44 -8.20 -4.31 -7.27
C CYS A 44 -7.23 -5.20 -6.49
N THR A 45 -7.36 -5.25 -5.16
CA THR A 45 -6.51 -6.09 -4.28
C THR A 45 -6.66 -7.57 -4.63
N THR A 46 -7.88 -8.05 -4.79
CA THR A 46 -8.17 -9.43 -5.22
C THR A 46 -7.59 -9.70 -6.60
N ALA A 47 -7.78 -8.79 -7.55
CA ALA A 47 -7.26 -8.92 -8.91
C ALA A 47 -5.72 -8.99 -8.96
N ILE A 48 -5.04 -8.26 -8.07
CA ILE A 48 -3.58 -8.34 -7.89
C ILE A 48 -3.22 -9.71 -7.33
N LYS A 49 -3.83 -10.14 -6.22
CA LYS A 49 -3.53 -11.45 -5.59
C LYS A 49 -3.83 -12.64 -6.50
N SER A 50 -4.86 -12.59 -7.35
CA SER A 50 -5.13 -13.65 -8.32
C SER A 50 -4.03 -13.79 -9.39
N ARG A 51 -3.35 -12.70 -9.74
CA ARG A 51 -2.28 -12.70 -10.76
C ARG A 51 -0.90 -12.90 -10.14
N LEU A 52 -0.72 -12.43 -8.91
CA LEU A 52 0.52 -12.41 -8.14
C LEU A 52 0.28 -13.05 -6.76
N PRO A 53 0.01 -14.38 -6.72
CA PRO A 53 -0.38 -15.05 -5.48
C PRO A 53 0.69 -14.98 -4.40
N GLU A 54 1.97 -14.85 -4.76
CA GLU A 54 3.07 -14.78 -3.81
C GLU A 54 3.43 -13.35 -3.37
N ALA A 55 2.94 -12.32 -4.07
CA ALA A 55 3.28 -10.93 -3.76
C ALA A 55 2.64 -10.45 -2.45
N GLN A 56 3.39 -9.64 -1.70
CA GLN A 56 2.86 -8.81 -0.63
C GLN A 56 2.11 -7.62 -1.23
N VAL A 57 0.88 -7.36 -0.81
CA VAL A 57 0.10 -6.21 -1.27
C VAL A 57 -0.06 -5.23 -0.12
N VAL A 58 0.45 -4.01 -0.33
CA VAL A 58 0.34 -2.90 0.61
C VAL A 58 -0.72 -1.94 0.08
N VAL A 59 -1.88 -1.90 0.72
CA VAL A 59 -2.96 -0.97 0.39
C VAL A 59 -2.80 0.27 1.26
N LEU A 60 -2.70 1.45 0.66
CA LEU A 60 -2.58 2.70 1.42
C LEU A 60 -3.97 3.25 1.76
N LYS A 61 -4.15 3.68 3.00
CA LYS A 61 -5.32 4.46 3.38
C LYS A 61 -5.35 5.80 2.65
N LEU A 62 -6.55 6.32 2.44
CA LEU A 62 -6.75 7.64 1.86
C LEU A 62 -6.36 8.72 2.88
N LEU A 63 -5.42 9.59 2.49
CA LEU A 63 -5.00 10.75 3.28
C LEU A 63 -6.13 11.78 3.42
N PRO A 64 -6.10 12.68 4.42
CA PRO A 64 -7.05 13.79 4.52
C PRO A 64 -6.92 14.81 3.36
N CYS A 65 -7.91 15.69 3.18
CA CYS A 65 -7.85 16.82 2.22
C CYS A 65 -8.69 18.02 2.63
N GLY A 66 -8.54 19.13 1.90
CA GLY A 66 -9.13 20.44 2.19
C GLY A 66 -8.42 21.12 3.36
N GLN A 67 -8.41 22.44 3.41
CA GLN A 67 -7.72 23.15 4.50
C GLN A 67 -8.41 22.96 5.85
N HIS A 68 -9.74 22.98 5.87
CA HIS A 68 -10.59 22.88 7.06
C HIS A 68 -11.40 21.58 7.09
N PRO A 69 -12.03 21.20 8.22
CA PRO A 69 -12.96 20.08 8.28
C PRO A 69 -14.02 20.19 7.18
N ASN A 70 -14.27 19.07 6.48
CA ASN A 70 -15.18 19.03 5.33
C ASN A 70 -15.68 17.59 5.09
N SER A 71 -16.75 17.46 4.32
CA SER A 71 -17.40 16.18 4.01
C SER A 71 -16.48 15.20 3.28
N GLN A 72 -15.50 15.67 2.50
CA GLN A 72 -14.56 14.78 1.81
C GLN A 72 -13.59 14.10 2.80
N ARG A 73 -13.20 14.77 3.90
CA ARG A 73 -12.42 14.12 4.97
C ARG A 73 -13.23 13.02 5.66
N ASP A 74 -14.49 13.28 5.97
CA ASP A 74 -15.37 12.29 6.61
C ASP A 74 -15.61 11.09 5.69
N ARG A 75 -15.84 11.36 4.41
CA ARG A 75 -15.93 10.35 3.35
C ARG A 75 -14.69 9.47 3.28
N ARG A 76 -13.48 10.05 3.29
CA ARG A 76 -12.23 9.28 3.26
C ARG A 76 -12.04 8.43 4.52
N ARG A 77 -12.41 8.96 5.69
CA ARG A 77 -12.42 8.22 6.96
C ARG A 77 -13.31 6.98 6.89
N GLN A 78 -14.54 7.15 6.39
CA GLN A 78 -15.48 6.04 6.19
C GLN A 78 -14.92 4.97 5.25
N ILE A 79 -14.32 5.38 4.11
CA ILE A 79 -13.67 4.43 3.19
C ILE A 79 -12.56 3.67 3.90
N ASN A 80 -11.69 4.35 4.65
CA ASN A 80 -10.59 3.72 5.39
C ASN A 80 -11.09 2.73 6.46
N GLU A 81 -12.19 3.02 7.14
CA GLU A 81 -12.83 2.10 8.09
C GLU A 81 -13.41 0.85 7.40
N LEU A 82 -14.04 1.02 6.24
CA LEU A 82 -14.54 -0.08 5.44
C LEU A 82 -13.39 -0.98 4.94
N LEU A 83 -12.30 -0.38 4.47
CA LEU A 83 -11.10 -1.12 4.06
C LEU A 83 -10.49 -1.88 5.24
N ALA A 84 -10.39 -1.26 6.41
CA ALA A 84 -9.86 -1.91 7.60
C ALA A 84 -10.67 -3.14 8.00
N LYS A 85 -11.99 -3.12 7.81
CA LYS A 85 -12.85 -4.30 8.03
C LYS A 85 -12.68 -5.34 6.94
N ALA A 86 -12.70 -4.93 5.67
CA ALA A 86 -12.70 -5.84 4.52
C ALA A 86 -11.37 -6.56 4.30
N LEU A 87 -10.25 -5.90 4.59
CA LEU A 87 -8.90 -6.44 4.38
C LEU A 87 -8.34 -7.15 5.63
N LYS A 88 -9.06 -7.13 6.76
CA LYS A 88 -8.60 -7.73 8.01
C LYS A 88 -8.40 -9.24 7.83
N GLY A 89 -7.21 -9.72 8.19
CA GLY A 89 -6.87 -11.15 8.17
C GLY A 89 -6.65 -11.73 6.77
N GLN A 90 -6.66 -10.90 5.71
CA GLN A 90 -6.29 -11.38 4.39
C GLN A 90 -4.79 -11.69 4.32
N PRO A 91 -4.39 -12.88 3.85
CA PRO A 91 -2.98 -13.27 3.80
C PRO A 91 -2.21 -12.39 2.80
N GLN A 92 -1.04 -11.92 3.21
CA GLN A 92 -0.13 -11.10 2.39
C GLN A 92 -0.76 -9.79 1.89
N VAL A 93 -1.77 -9.28 2.60
CA VAL A 93 -2.37 -7.98 2.34
C VAL A 93 -2.28 -7.15 3.63
N GLN A 94 -1.73 -5.94 3.53
CA GLN A 94 -1.60 -5.02 4.64
C GLN A 94 -2.24 -3.69 4.29
N LEU A 95 -3.12 -3.19 5.17
CA LEU A 95 -3.65 -1.83 5.08
C LEU A 95 -2.76 -0.91 5.92
N VAL A 96 -2.13 0.07 5.27
CA VAL A 96 -1.15 0.95 5.90
C VAL A 96 -1.70 2.36 6.00
N ASP A 97 -1.62 2.93 7.19
CA ASP A 97 -1.86 4.34 7.45
C ASP A 97 -0.55 5.10 7.37
N LEU A 98 -0.48 6.06 6.45
CA LEU A 98 0.72 6.87 6.26
C LEU A 98 0.54 8.30 6.78
N ASP A 99 -0.61 8.64 7.39
CA ASP A 99 -0.84 9.99 7.90
C ASP A 99 0.05 10.27 9.13
N PRO A 100 1.10 11.13 9.03
CA PRO A 100 1.94 11.49 10.17
C PRO A 100 1.26 12.46 11.16
N GLY A 101 0.00 12.84 10.94
CA GLY A 101 -0.67 13.94 11.65
C GLY A 101 -0.78 15.20 10.78
N LEU A 102 -1.18 15.03 9.52
CA LEU A 102 -1.40 16.11 8.55
C LEU A 102 -2.51 17.07 9.00
N VAL A 103 -3.51 16.55 9.71
CA VAL A 103 -4.54 17.37 10.37
C VAL A 103 -4.03 17.80 11.75
N ARG A 104 -3.82 19.10 11.91
CA ARG A 104 -3.35 19.73 13.15
C ARG A 104 -4.44 19.75 14.24
N PRO A 105 -4.08 20.03 15.50
CA PRO A 105 -5.06 20.13 16.59
C PRO A 105 -6.17 21.16 16.37
N ASP A 106 -5.91 22.22 15.59
CA ASP A 106 -6.90 23.23 15.20
C ASP A 106 -7.81 22.77 14.03
N GLY A 107 -7.65 21.53 13.56
CA GLY A 107 -8.38 20.95 12.45
C GLY A 107 -7.88 21.36 11.07
N THR A 108 -6.79 22.12 10.96
CA THR A 108 -6.26 22.59 9.67
C THR A 108 -5.22 21.65 9.07
N ILE A 109 -5.06 21.69 7.75
CA ILE A 109 -3.91 21.11 7.04
C ILE A 109 -3.00 22.25 6.59
N GLY A 110 -1.70 22.11 6.80
CA GLY A 110 -0.71 23.10 6.40
C GLY A 110 -0.47 23.15 4.90
N TYR A 111 -0.33 24.37 4.36
CA TYR A 111 0.12 24.58 2.98
C TYR A 111 1.50 23.96 2.69
N HIS A 112 2.39 23.95 3.68
CA HIS A 112 3.70 23.29 3.56
C HIS A 112 3.61 21.76 3.52
N ASP A 113 2.52 21.18 4.00
CA ASP A 113 2.29 19.74 3.95
C ASP A 113 1.56 19.35 2.66
N MET A 114 0.53 20.12 2.30
CA MET A 114 -0.23 20.00 1.05
C MET A 114 -0.46 21.38 0.41
N PHE A 115 0.18 21.65 -0.72
CA PHE A 115 0.23 23.00 -1.32
C PHE A 115 -1.12 23.47 -1.89
N ASP A 116 -2.04 22.56 -2.17
CA ASP A 116 -3.42 22.86 -2.56
C ASP A 116 -4.44 22.14 -1.65
N PHE A 117 -3.97 21.70 -0.48
CA PHE A 117 -4.74 20.91 0.48
C PHE A 117 -5.25 19.57 -0.06
N LEU A 118 -4.65 19.04 -1.13
CA LEU A 118 -4.94 17.72 -1.68
C LEU A 118 -3.66 16.95 -2.01
N HIS A 119 -2.77 17.59 -2.76
CA HIS A 119 -1.49 17.03 -3.18
C HIS A 119 -0.42 17.37 -2.15
N LEU A 120 0.36 16.36 -1.76
CA LEU A 120 1.47 16.54 -0.86
C LEU A 120 2.54 17.44 -1.49
N SER A 121 3.11 18.32 -0.69
CA SER A 121 4.34 19.02 -1.04
C SER A 121 5.52 18.05 -1.00
N ARG A 122 6.72 18.51 -1.41
CA ARG A 122 7.96 17.74 -1.20
C ARG A 122 8.16 17.34 0.27
N GLN A 123 7.88 18.25 1.20
CA GLN A 123 7.99 17.98 2.64
C GLN A 123 6.95 16.95 3.08
N GLY A 124 5.68 17.14 2.64
CA GLY A 124 4.60 16.20 2.94
C GLY A 124 4.91 14.78 2.45
N TYR A 125 5.46 14.64 1.24
CA TYR A 125 5.89 13.34 0.72
C TYR A 125 6.96 12.69 1.58
N VAL A 126 7.98 13.42 2.04
CA VAL A 126 9.02 12.86 2.91
C VAL A 126 8.39 12.34 4.20
N SER A 127 7.62 13.16 4.92
CA SER A 127 7.02 12.76 6.20
C SER A 127 6.01 11.61 6.07
N THR A 128 5.27 11.54 4.97
CA THR A 128 4.21 10.55 4.76
C THR A 128 4.75 9.22 4.21
N PHE A 129 5.76 9.25 3.33
CA PHE A 129 6.21 8.05 2.59
C PHE A 129 7.52 7.44 3.10
N GLU A 130 8.25 8.10 3.99
CA GLU A 130 9.44 7.51 4.63
C GLU A 130 9.11 6.18 5.37
N PRO A 131 8.03 6.08 6.17
CA PRO A 131 7.63 4.80 6.76
C PRO A 131 7.25 3.72 5.73
N LEU A 132 6.73 4.13 4.56
CA LEU A 132 6.42 3.19 3.48
C LEU A 132 7.70 2.62 2.87
N ALA A 133 8.74 3.44 2.69
CA ALA A 133 10.02 2.99 2.16
C ALA A 133 10.64 1.92 3.08
N ASP A 134 10.61 2.14 4.39
CA ASP A 134 11.09 1.19 5.39
C ASP A 134 10.31 -0.13 5.35
N LEU A 135 8.97 -0.05 5.29
CA LEU A 135 8.11 -1.23 5.18
C LEU A 135 8.39 -2.02 3.91
N VAL A 136 8.48 -1.35 2.76
CA VAL A 136 8.77 -2.02 1.48
C VAL A 136 10.15 -2.67 1.53
N ALA A 137 11.16 -2.00 2.07
CA ALA A 137 12.49 -2.56 2.23
C ALA A 137 12.49 -3.80 3.14
N GLN A 138 11.72 -3.78 4.23
CA GLN A 138 11.53 -4.94 5.10
C GLN A 138 10.89 -6.11 4.33
N LEU A 139 9.78 -5.88 3.64
CA LEU A 139 9.07 -6.93 2.90
C LEU A 139 9.95 -7.56 1.80
N LEU A 140 10.79 -6.77 1.14
CA LEU A 140 11.75 -7.26 0.15
C LEU A 140 12.85 -8.13 0.79
N ARG A 141 13.34 -7.79 2.00
CA ARG A 141 14.32 -8.62 2.71
C ARG A 141 13.72 -9.95 3.15
N GLU A 142 12.50 -9.93 3.67
CA GLU A 142 11.76 -11.13 4.08
C GLU A 142 11.52 -12.06 2.89
N ALA A 143 11.12 -11.51 1.74
CA ALA A 143 10.90 -12.27 0.51
C ALA A 143 12.21 -12.86 -0.07
N ALA A 144 13.35 -12.20 0.14
CA ALA A 144 14.68 -12.71 -0.25
C ALA A 144 15.23 -13.81 0.68
N GLY A 145 14.52 -14.17 1.76
CA GLY A 145 14.98 -15.17 2.72
C GLY A 145 16.10 -14.69 3.66
N ALA A 146 16.35 -13.38 3.71
CA ALA A 146 17.27 -12.77 4.67
C ALA A 146 16.59 -12.65 6.04
N GLY A 147 16.44 -13.80 6.72
CA GLY A 147 16.24 -13.82 8.15
C GLY A 147 17.45 -13.18 8.83
N ASP A 148 17.18 -12.32 9.81
CA ASP A 148 18.12 -11.56 10.64
C ASP A 148 19.44 -12.32 10.86
N THR A 149 20.48 -11.95 10.11
CA THR A 149 21.85 -12.32 10.49
C THR A 149 22.30 -11.22 11.44
N PRO A 150 22.58 -11.50 12.73
CA PRO A 150 22.98 -10.45 13.65
C PRO A 150 24.27 -9.82 13.12
N VAL A 151 24.26 -8.50 12.96
CA VAL A 151 25.48 -7.74 12.72
C VAL A 151 26.35 -7.91 13.96
N ALA A 152 27.33 -8.81 13.89
CA ALA A 152 28.33 -8.98 14.92
C ALA A 152 29.10 -7.67 15.06
N ALA A 153 28.91 -6.98 16.19
CA ALA A 153 29.75 -5.88 16.60
C ALA A 153 31.19 -6.41 16.73
N SER A 154 32.11 -5.74 16.03
CA SER A 154 33.56 -5.88 16.19
C SER A 154 34.09 -4.68 16.95
#